data_AF-A0A2P8N9T2-F1
#
_entry.id   AF-A0A2P8N9T2-F1
#
_cell.length_a   1.000
_cell.length_b   1.000
_cell.length_c   1.000
_cell.angle_alpha   90.00
_cell.angle_beta   90.00
_cell.angle_gamma   90.00
#
_symmetry.space_group_name_H-M   'P 1'
#
loop_
_entity.id
_entity.type
_entity.pdbx_description
1 polymer ?
#
loop_
_entity_poly.entity_id
_entity_poly.type
_entity_poly.pdbx_seq_one_letter_code
_entity_poly.pdbx_strand_id
1 'polypeptide(L)'
;MTPFRWTNCYADVQASKHDMTIRSYFEDVIVPAIATLEEKISALGRSHSPGDVFAQADMEDVLREAKLAFGLSVQSIWERQFRAYLRGCAKELRPDEPLENRVARADWKDLQKHFRDLRGIGLDNFPSYQTLDTLQHLGNACRHGDGASAIELSKRCPDFWSPVPPMPTEMHLPGPEVAPSVAMMDIPVESLQEFVEAIAEFWRDAEYIYNESIERKHPSLVAKLAREREQRHWLPQATTTK
;
A
#
# COMPACT_ATOMS: atom_id res chain seq x y z
N MET A 1 -8.34 -10.71 28.47
CA MET A 1 -7.58 -11.46 27.45
C MET A 1 -6.11 -11.07 27.54
N THR A 2 -5.19 -12.00 27.38
CA THR A 2 -3.75 -11.69 27.29
C THR A 2 -3.45 -11.20 25.87
N PRO A 3 -2.85 -10.01 25.69
CA PRO A 3 -2.54 -9.51 24.35
C PRO A 3 -1.49 -10.40 23.68
N PHE A 4 -1.60 -10.54 22.35
CA PHE A 4 -0.55 -11.19 21.56
C PHE A 4 0.77 -10.41 21.68
N ARG A 5 1.87 -11.15 21.73
CA ARG A 5 3.24 -10.63 21.87
C ARG A 5 4.14 -11.41 20.92
N TRP A 6 5.07 -10.70 20.27
CA TRP A 6 6.17 -11.32 19.54
C TRP A 6 7.52 -11.09 20.24
N THR A 7 8.56 -11.77 19.78
CA THR A 7 9.94 -11.48 20.20
C THR A 7 10.38 -10.16 19.59
N ASN A 8 10.72 -9.19 20.44
CA ASN A 8 11.24 -7.89 19.99
C ASN A 8 12.68 -8.01 19.48
N CYS A 9 13.02 -7.21 18.48
CA CYS A 9 14.38 -7.04 17.97
C CYS A 9 14.64 -5.58 17.57
N TYR A 10 15.87 -5.24 17.18
CA TYR A 10 16.23 -3.87 16.80
C TYR A 10 15.44 -3.36 15.58
N ALA A 11 14.99 -4.26 14.69
CA ALA A 11 14.16 -3.89 13.55
C ALA A 11 12.84 -3.19 13.97
N ASP A 12 12.27 -3.53 15.13
CA ASP A 12 11.07 -2.87 15.67
C ASP A 12 11.32 -1.39 15.96
N VAL A 13 12.51 -1.08 16.50
CA VAL A 13 12.92 0.29 16.80
C VAL A 13 13.14 1.08 15.52
N GLN A 14 13.76 0.46 14.51
CA GLN A 14 14.00 1.09 13.21
C GLN A 14 12.72 1.40 12.44
N ALA A 15 11.66 0.60 12.65
CA ALA A 15 10.37 0.77 11.99
C ALA A 15 9.52 1.92 12.57
N SER A 16 9.89 2.48 13.72
CA SER A 16 9.10 3.45 14.50
C SER A 16 8.70 4.76 13.79
N LYS A 17 9.26 5.05 12.60
CA LYS A 17 8.95 6.27 11.83
C LYS A 17 8.45 5.98 10.42
N HIS A 18 8.19 4.73 10.08
CA HIS A 18 7.77 4.36 8.73
C HIS A 18 6.37 4.89 8.39
N ASP A 19 5.48 4.97 9.37
CA ASP A 19 4.16 5.61 9.27
C ASP A 19 4.26 7.10 8.95
N MET A 20 5.10 7.84 9.68
CA MET A 20 5.32 9.27 9.44
C MET A 20 5.93 9.50 8.05
N THR A 21 6.89 8.65 7.67
CA THR A 21 7.60 8.78 6.38
C THR A 21 6.64 8.67 5.20
N ILE A 22 5.75 7.67 5.22
CA ILE A 22 4.83 7.47 4.10
C ILE A 22 3.73 8.55 4.04
N ARG A 23 3.25 9.02 5.20
CA ARG A 23 2.28 10.12 5.26
C ARG A 23 2.87 11.43 4.75
N SER A 24 4.07 11.80 5.21
CA SER A 24 4.76 12.99 4.68
C SER A 24 5.01 12.88 3.18
N TYR A 25 5.37 11.70 2.67
CA TYR A 25 5.49 11.53 1.21
C TYR A 25 4.16 11.80 0.48
N PHE A 26 3.04 11.37 1.03
CA PHE A 26 1.73 11.66 0.45
C PHE A 26 1.35 13.14 0.55
N GLU A 27 1.38 13.69 1.76
CA GLU A 27 0.92 15.05 2.07
C GLU A 27 1.83 16.13 1.49
N ASP A 28 3.15 15.94 1.55
CA ASP A 28 4.12 16.97 1.18
C ASP A 28 4.61 16.83 -0.27
N VAL A 29 4.37 15.68 -0.93
CA VAL A 29 4.87 15.42 -2.30
C VAL A 29 3.75 15.06 -3.27
N ILE A 30 2.98 14.01 -3.00
CA ILE A 30 1.96 13.51 -3.94
C ILE A 30 0.83 14.54 -4.12
N VAL A 31 0.20 14.96 -3.02
CA VAL A 31 -0.95 15.87 -3.05
C VAL A 31 -0.62 17.20 -3.74
N PRO A 32 0.48 17.91 -3.40
CA PRO A 32 0.83 19.16 -4.07
C PRO A 32 1.14 18.98 -5.56
N ALA A 33 1.78 17.87 -5.93
CA ALA A 33 2.10 17.61 -7.33
C ALA A 33 0.84 17.38 -8.17
N ILE A 34 -0.12 16.61 -7.66
CA ILE A 34 -1.42 16.38 -8.32
C ILE A 34 -2.19 17.70 -8.45
N ALA A 35 -2.32 18.46 -7.35
CA ALA A 35 -3.02 19.74 -7.37
C ALA A 35 -2.44 20.73 -8.40
N THR A 36 -1.11 20.75 -8.54
CA THR A 36 -0.43 21.58 -9.55
C THR A 36 -0.80 21.19 -10.98
N LEU A 37 -0.94 19.89 -11.26
CA LEU A 37 -1.34 19.39 -12.59
C LEU A 37 -2.82 19.69 -12.87
N GLU A 38 -3.69 19.49 -11.88
CA GLU A 38 -5.12 19.79 -11.98
C GLU A 38 -5.39 21.28 -12.21
N GLU A 39 -4.64 22.18 -11.55
CA GLU A 39 -4.73 23.62 -11.77
C GLU A 39 -4.34 24.00 -13.21
N LYS A 40 -3.28 23.38 -13.75
CA LYS A 40 -2.85 23.60 -15.14
C LYS A 40 -3.89 23.12 -16.15
N ILE A 41 -4.45 21.92 -15.95
CA ILE A 41 -5.54 21.38 -16.78
C ILE A 41 -6.73 22.35 -16.75
N SER A 42 -7.12 22.80 -15.56
CA SER A 42 -8.23 23.74 -15.37
C SER A 42 -7.97 25.13 -15.98
N ALA A 43 -6.72 25.58 -16.03
CA ALA A 43 -6.34 26.83 -16.69
C ALA A 43 -6.43 26.69 -18.22
N LEU A 44 -5.95 25.59 -18.79
CA LEU A 44 -6.02 25.30 -20.22
C LEU A 44 -7.47 25.17 -20.70
N GLY A 45 -8.31 24.46 -19.95
CA GLY A 45 -9.73 24.28 -20.31
C GLY A 45 -10.58 25.55 -20.23
N ARG A 46 -10.12 26.59 -19.52
CA ARG A 46 -10.76 27.91 -19.50
C ARG A 46 -10.26 28.85 -20.60
N SER A 47 -9.24 28.43 -21.35
CA SER A 47 -8.67 29.25 -22.42
C SER A 47 -9.53 29.25 -23.67
N HIS A 48 -9.48 30.34 -24.44
CA HIS A 48 -10.14 30.48 -25.73
C HIS A 48 -9.19 30.25 -26.92
N SER A 49 -7.93 29.88 -26.65
CA SER A 49 -6.95 29.54 -27.69
C SER A 49 -7.25 28.14 -28.25
N PRO A 50 -7.40 27.98 -29.58
CA PRO A 50 -7.70 26.68 -30.19
C PRO A 50 -6.65 25.58 -29.90
N GLY A 51 -5.39 25.97 -29.68
CA GLY A 51 -4.31 25.02 -29.37
C GLY A 51 -4.40 24.45 -27.95
N ASP A 52 -5.08 25.15 -27.04
CA ASP A 52 -5.06 24.82 -25.62
C ASP A 52 -5.92 23.59 -25.30
N VAL A 53 -6.85 23.22 -26.18
CA VAL A 53 -7.63 21.97 -26.09
C VAL A 53 -6.73 20.74 -26.24
N PHE A 54 -5.77 20.78 -27.17
CA PHE A 54 -4.81 19.69 -27.34
C PHE A 54 -3.83 19.64 -26.17
N ALA A 55 -3.34 20.81 -25.74
CA ALA A 55 -2.48 20.90 -24.57
C ALA A 55 -3.17 20.43 -23.28
N GLN A 56 -4.48 20.65 -23.14
CA GLN A 56 -5.26 20.13 -22.02
C GLN A 56 -5.28 18.60 -22.03
N ALA A 57 -5.59 17.98 -23.17
CA ALA A 57 -5.60 16.52 -23.30
C ALA A 57 -4.21 15.91 -23.00
N ASP A 58 -3.14 16.50 -23.53
CA ASP A 58 -1.76 16.08 -23.22
C ASP A 58 -1.47 16.17 -21.70
N MET A 59 -1.97 17.22 -21.03
CA MET A 59 -1.80 17.39 -19.59
C MET A 59 -2.63 16.41 -18.75
N GLU A 60 -3.81 16.01 -19.22
CA GLU A 60 -4.62 14.95 -18.61
C GLU A 60 -3.90 13.58 -18.67
N ASP A 61 -3.25 13.28 -19.79
CA ASP A 61 -2.41 12.08 -19.92
C ASP A 61 -1.17 12.16 -18.99
N VAL A 62 -0.54 13.32 -18.87
CA VAL A 62 0.55 13.53 -17.88
C VAL A 62 0.07 13.31 -16.45
N LEU A 63 -1.13 13.77 -16.10
CA LEU A 63 -1.71 13.54 -14.77
C LEU A 63 -1.94 12.04 -14.52
N ARG A 64 -2.46 11.31 -15.50
CA ARG A 64 -2.67 9.87 -15.39
C ARG A 64 -1.35 9.13 -15.15
N GLU A 65 -0.33 9.41 -15.96
CA GLU A 65 1.01 8.83 -15.79
C GLU A 65 1.65 9.19 -14.46
N ALA A 66 1.46 10.44 -13.98
CA ALA A 66 1.94 10.85 -12.67
C ALA A 66 1.29 10.02 -11.55
N LYS A 67 -0.02 9.79 -11.60
CA LYS A 67 -0.73 8.95 -10.63
C LYS A 67 -0.23 7.50 -10.66
N LEU A 68 0.01 6.92 -11.85
CA LEU A 68 0.62 5.58 -11.98
C LEU A 68 2.00 5.52 -11.31
N ALA A 69 2.83 6.52 -11.57
CA ALA A 69 4.16 6.64 -10.98
C ALA A 69 4.08 6.82 -9.45
N PHE A 70 3.12 7.59 -8.94
CA PHE A 70 2.88 7.73 -7.51
C PHE A 70 2.44 6.40 -6.87
N GLY A 71 1.50 5.67 -7.46
CA GLY A 71 1.10 4.34 -7.00
C GLY A 71 2.28 3.36 -6.92
N LEU A 72 3.12 3.32 -7.97
CA LEU A 72 4.35 2.52 -7.99
C LEU A 72 5.33 2.95 -6.89
N SER A 73 5.48 4.25 -6.67
CA SER A 73 6.40 4.78 -5.66
C SER A 73 5.95 4.46 -4.23
N VAL A 74 4.64 4.54 -3.94
CA VAL A 74 4.04 4.16 -2.66
C VAL A 74 4.27 2.67 -2.39
N GLN A 75 3.97 1.81 -3.36
CA GLN A 75 4.25 0.37 -3.28
C GLN A 75 5.74 0.09 -3.05
N SER A 76 6.62 0.80 -3.76
CA SER A 76 8.06 0.62 -3.65
C SER A 76 8.61 1.08 -2.29
N ILE A 77 8.05 2.14 -1.69
CA ILE A 77 8.41 2.56 -0.33
C ILE A 77 8.01 1.48 0.67
N TRP A 78 6.76 1.01 0.61
CA TRP A 78 6.26 -0.06 1.46
C TRP A 78 7.13 -1.32 1.38
N GLU A 79 7.39 -1.81 0.17
CA GLU A 79 8.15 -3.05 -0.03
C GLU A 79 9.58 -2.92 0.53
N ARG A 80 10.24 -1.77 0.33
CA ARG A 80 11.58 -1.52 0.90
C ARG A 80 11.55 -1.51 2.43
N GLN A 81 10.58 -0.82 3.03
CA GLN A 81 10.43 -0.78 4.49
C GLN A 81 10.19 -2.19 5.04
N PHE A 82 9.25 -2.93 4.44
CA PHE A 82 8.88 -4.27 4.89
C PHE A 82 10.03 -5.28 4.74
N ARG A 83 10.73 -5.27 3.60
CA ARG A 83 11.92 -6.12 3.40
C ARG A 83 13.05 -5.76 4.36
N ALA A 84 13.34 -4.46 4.57
CA ALA A 84 14.36 -4.03 5.51
C ALA A 84 14.05 -4.49 6.93
N TYR A 85 12.80 -4.33 7.36
CA TYR A 85 12.29 -4.83 8.63
C TYR A 85 12.47 -6.35 8.76
N LEU A 86 12.02 -7.13 7.77
CA LEU A 86 12.16 -8.59 7.80
C LEU A 86 13.62 -9.06 7.80
N ARG A 87 14.51 -8.37 7.09
CA ARG A 87 15.96 -8.66 7.14
C ARG A 87 16.53 -8.40 8.53
N GLY A 88 16.15 -7.30 9.18
CA GLY A 88 16.54 -7.03 10.56
C GLY A 88 16.02 -8.10 11.53
N CYS A 89 14.75 -8.51 11.37
CA CYS A 89 14.16 -9.61 12.12
C CYS A 89 14.94 -10.92 11.92
N ALA A 90 15.23 -11.29 10.66
CA ALA A 90 15.97 -12.51 10.35
C ALA A 90 17.35 -12.53 11.00
N LYS A 91 18.08 -11.41 10.94
CA LYS A 91 19.43 -11.28 11.50
C LYS A 91 19.49 -11.53 13.00
N GLU A 92 18.47 -11.10 13.76
CA GLU A 92 18.46 -11.22 15.22
C GLU A 92 17.70 -12.45 15.73
N LEU A 93 16.59 -12.82 15.07
CA LEU A 93 15.71 -13.90 15.53
C LEU A 93 16.10 -15.27 14.98
N ARG A 94 16.84 -15.31 13.86
CA ARG A 94 17.29 -16.54 13.16
C ARG A 94 18.72 -16.35 12.59
N PRO A 95 19.73 -16.00 13.41
CA PRO A 95 21.08 -15.66 12.94
C PRO A 95 21.79 -16.81 12.20
N ASP A 96 21.47 -18.05 12.53
CA ASP A 96 22.10 -19.24 11.93
C ASP A 96 21.49 -19.65 10.57
N GLU A 97 20.40 -19.00 10.15
CA GLU A 97 19.76 -19.26 8.88
C GLU A 97 20.14 -18.21 7.83
N PRO A 98 20.32 -18.59 6.54
CA PRO A 98 20.54 -17.64 5.45
C PRO A 98 19.24 -16.90 5.05
N LEU A 99 18.36 -16.61 6.02
CA LEU A 99 17.03 -16.07 5.80
C LEU A 99 17.08 -14.63 5.29
N GLU A 100 18.09 -13.84 5.66
CA GLU A 100 18.29 -12.48 5.14
C GLU A 100 18.37 -12.47 3.60
N ASN A 101 19.16 -13.38 3.03
CA ASN A 101 19.33 -13.49 1.58
C ASN A 101 18.04 -13.98 0.89
N ARG A 102 17.25 -14.82 1.57
CA ARG A 102 15.95 -15.28 1.04
C ARG A 102 14.94 -14.12 1.03
N VAL A 103 14.84 -13.36 2.12
CA VAL A 103 13.95 -12.18 2.21
C VAL A 103 14.29 -11.13 1.13
N ALA A 104 15.58 -10.94 0.82
CA ALA A 104 15.99 -9.98 -0.22
C ALA A 104 15.48 -10.33 -1.63
N ARG A 105 15.21 -11.62 -1.90
CA ARG A 105 14.79 -12.13 -3.22
C ARG A 105 13.38 -12.71 -3.25
N ALA A 106 12.72 -12.81 -2.10
CA ALA A 106 11.40 -13.39 -1.94
C ALA A 106 10.37 -12.64 -2.78
N ASP A 107 9.42 -13.37 -3.38
CA ASP A 107 8.21 -12.76 -3.92
C ASP A 107 7.25 -12.35 -2.78
N TRP A 108 6.10 -11.76 -3.12
CA TRP A 108 5.15 -11.31 -2.11
C TRP A 108 4.63 -12.45 -1.21
N LYS A 109 4.39 -13.64 -1.78
CA LYS A 109 3.90 -14.81 -1.04
C LYS A 109 4.94 -15.32 -0.06
N ASP A 110 6.19 -15.39 -0.49
CA ASP A 110 7.31 -15.79 0.35
C ASP A 110 7.61 -14.75 1.44
N LEU A 111 7.45 -13.45 1.16
CA LEU A 111 7.55 -12.40 2.18
C LEU A 111 6.50 -12.55 3.29
N GLN A 112 5.25 -12.84 2.93
CA GLN A 112 4.19 -13.11 3.92
C GLN A 112 4.52 -14.33 4.79
N LYS A 113 5.05 -15.40 4.17
CA LYS A 113 5.50 -16.60 4.88
C LYS A 113 6.63 -16.25 5.85
N HIS A 114 7.67 -15.55 5.39
CA HIS A 114 8.78 -15.14 6.25
C HIS A 114 8.35 -14.26 7.40
N PHE A 115 7.41 -13.33 7.18
CA PHE A 115 6.82 -12.53 8.25
C PHE A 115 6.15 -13.41 9.31
N ARG A 116 5.31 -14.37 8.88
CA ARG A 116 4.64 -15.31 9.79
C ARG A 116 5.65 -16.15 10.58
N ASP A 117 6.66 -16.68 9.91
CA ASP A 117 7.69 -17.53 10.53
C ASP A 117 8.53 -16.75 11.57
N LEU A 118 8.80 -15.47 11.31
CA LEU A 118 9.60 -14.61 12.18
C LEU A 118 8.79 -14.02 13.34
N ARG A 119 7.53 -13.64 13.11
CA ARG A 119 6.71 -12.87 14.06
C ARG A 119 5.60 -13.67 14.72
N GLY A 120 5.30 -14.88 14.25
CA GLY A 120 4.27 -15.75 14.83
C GLY A 120 2.83 -15.29 14.56
N ILE A 121 2.64 -14.33 13.65
CA ILE A 121 1.34 -13.83 13.21
C ILE A 121 1.39 -13.63 11.69
N GLY A 122 0.32 -14.03 10.99
CA GLY A 122 0.22 -13.82 9.55
C GLY A 122 -0.11 -12.38 9.20
N LEU A 123 0.41 -11.89 8.07
CA LEU A 123 0.09 -10.54 7.59
C LEU A 123 -1.43 -10.37 7.35
N ASP A 124 -2.09 -11.45 6.96
CA ASP A 124 -3.54 -11.60 6.78
C ASP A 124 -4.37 -11.39 8.05
N ASN A 125 -3.74 -11.30 9.22
CA ASN A 125 -4.43 -11.00 10.48
C ASN A 125 -4.51 -9.50 10.78
N PHE A 126 -3.77 -8.66 10.03
CA PHE A 126 -3.81 -7.20 10.20
C PHE A 126 -4.98 -6.60 9.43
N PRO A 127 -5.68 -5.58 9.98
CA PRO A 127 -6.80 -4.92 9.29
C PRO A 127 -6.41 -4.37 7.91
N SER A 128 -5.20 -3.84 7.80
CA SER A 128 -4.67 -3.24 6.57
C SER A 128 -4.30 -4.24 5.47
N TYR A 129 -4.38 -5.55 5.73
CA TYR A 129 -3.87 -6.58 4.80
C TYR A 129 -4.47 -6.49 3.40
N GLN A 130 -5.80 -6.43 3.28
CA GLN A 130 -6.47 -6.45 1.97
C GLN A 130 -6.03 -5.26 1.11
N THR A 131 -5.91 -4.08 1.72
CA THR A 131 -5.44 -2.87 1.05
C THR A 131 -3.97 -2.98 0.65
N LEU A 132 -3.11 -3.54 1.51
CA LEU A 132 -1.70 -3.78 1.20
C LEU A 132 -1.50 -4.85 0.11
N ASP A 133 -2.35 -5.88 0.07
CA ASP A 133 -2.31 -6.91 -0.98
C ASP A 133 -2.74 -6.33 -2.33
N THR A 134 -3.78 -5.48 -2.33
CA THR A 134 -4.20 -4.72 -3.51
C THR A 134 -3.09 -3.76 -3.97
N LEU A 135 -2.38 -3.09 -3.05
CA LEU A 135 -1.22 -2.26 -3.39
C LEU A 135 -0.12 -3.04 -4.12
N GLN A 136 0.09 -4.32 -3.80
CA GLN A 136 1.05 -5.15 -4.52
C GLN A 136 0.63 -5.41 -5.96
N HIS A 137 -0.66 -5.66 -6.19
CA HIS A 137 -1.18 -5.77 -7.55
C HIS A 137 -1.04 -4.45 -8.31
N LEU A 138 -1.33 -3.32 -7.65
CA LEU A 138 -1.12 -1.99 -8.24
C LEU A 138 0.33 -1.76 -8.66
N GLY A 139 1.30 -1.95 -7.75
CA GLY A 139 2.71 -1.72 -8.09
C GLY A 139 3.20 -2.65 -9.21
N ASN A 140 2.75 -3.91 -9.25
CA ASN A 140 3.08 -4.82 -10.33
C ASN A 140 2.47 -4.38 -11.67
N ALA A 141 1.21 -3.94 -11.67
CA ALA A 141 0.55 -3.42 -12.87
C ALA A 141 1.25 -2.15 -13.37
N CYS A 142 1.55 -1.18 -12.50
CA CYS A 142 2.29 0.03 -12.89
C CYS A 142 3.70 -0.27 -13.44
N ARG A 143 4.36 -1.33 -12.96
CA ARG A 143 5.73 -1.69 -13.37
C ARG A 143 5.78 -2.48 -14.68
N HIS A 144 4.82 -3.38 -14.88
CA HIS A 144 4.87 -4.37 -15.96
C HIS A 144 3.79 -4.16 -17.03
N GLY A 145 2.84 -3.25 -16.80
CA GLY A 145 1.70 -3.04 -17.67
C GLY A 145 0.67 -4.16 -17.57
N ASP A 146 0.06 -4.46 -18.72
CA ASP A 146 -1.05 -5.41 -18.82
C ASP A 146 -0.60 -6.84 -18.45
N GLY A 147 -1.36 -7.49 -17.57
CA GLY A 147 -1.04 -8.84 -17.11
C GLY A 147 -1.91 -9.29 -15.94
N ALA A 148 -1.51 -10.38 -15.29
CA ALA A 148 -2.29 -10.99 -14.21
C ALA A 148 -2.59 -10.02 -13.05
N SER A 149 -1.64 -9.13 -12.72
CA SER A 149 -1.87 -8.12 -11.67
C SER A 149 -2.87 -7.05 -12.08
N ALA A 150 -2.87 -6.62 -13.36
CA ALA A 150 -3.86 -5.66 -13.86
C ALA A 150 -5.27 -6.27 -13.89
N ILE A 151 -5.39 -7.54 -14.29
CA ILE A 151 -6.66 -8.29 -14.29
C ILE A 151 -7.19 -8.47 -12.87
N GLU A 152 -6.32 -8.74 -11.89
CA GLU A 152 -6.73 -8.86 -10.50
C GLU A 152 -7.13 -7.50 -9.93
N LEU A 153 -6.36 -6.46 -10.25
CA LEU A 153 -6.65 -5.10 -9.82
C LEU A 153 -7.99 -4.59 -10.36
N SER A 154 -8.36 -4.88 -11.61
CA SER A 154 -9.65 -4.47 -12.17
C SER A 154 -10.86 -5.09 -11.48
N LYS A 155 -10.68 -6.26 -10.87
CA LYS A 155 -11.75 -6.90 -10.07
C LYS A 155 -11.88 -6.26 -8.69
N ARG A 156 -10.76 -5.85 -8.10
CA ARG A 156 -10.71 -5.27 -6.75
C ARG A 156 -11.02 -3.78 -6.73
N CYS A 157 -10.57 -3.06 -7.75
CA CYS A 157 -10.67 -1.62 -7.92
C CYS A 157 -11.20 -1.30 -9.32
N PRO A 158 -12.45 -1.68 -9.64
CA PRO A 158 -13.04 -1.40 -10.96
C PRO A 158 -13.06 0.10 -11.27
N ASP A 159 -13.18 0.94 -10.24
CA ASP A 159 -13.25 2.40 -10.34
C ASP A 159 -11.95 3.05 -10.88
N PHE A 160 -10.84 2.30 -10.99
CA PHE A 160 -9.61 2.82 -11.62
C PHE A 160 -9.73 2.90 -13.14
N TRP A 161 -10.76 2.28 -13.71
CA TRP A 161 -11.06 2.37 -15.13
C TRP A 161 -12.39 3.10 -15.29
N SER A 162 -12.39 4.15 -16.13
CA SER A 162 -13.62 4.83 -16.48
C SER A 162 -14.61 3.82 -17.09
N PRO A 163 -15.89 3.82 -16.67
CA PRO A 163 -16.89 2.97 -17.30
C PRO A 163 -16.98 3.34 -18.78
N VAL A 164 -16.76 2.36 -19.66
CA VAL A 164 -17.02 2.56 -21.09
C VAL A 164 -18.52 2.86 -21.22
N PRO A 165 -18.92 4.01 -21.81
CA PRO A 165 -20.33 4.31 -22.01
C PRO A 165 -20.98 3.15 -22.77
N PRO A 166 -22.19 2.69 -22.37
CA PRO A 166 -22.84 1.60 -23.07
C PRO A 166 -23.03 2.01 -24.53
N MET A 167 -22.45 1.23 -25.44
CA MET A 167 -22.66 1.43 -26.87
C MET A 167 -24.16 1.31 -27.17
N PRO A 168 -24.72 2.14 -28.09
CA PRO A 168 -26.11 2.03 -28.51
C PRO A 168 -26.44 0.57 -28.87
N THR A 169 -27.59 0.08 -28.42
CA THR A 169 -28.02 -1.32 -28.52
C THR A 169 -27.98 -1.88 -29.96
N GLU A 170 -28.04 -1.00 -30.96
CA GLU A 170 -27.99 -1.33 -32.39
C GLU A 170 -26.57 -1.70 -32.90
N MET A 171 -25.51 -1.44 -32.11
CA MET A 171 -24.11 -1.81 -32.42
C MET A 171 -23.54 -2.86 -31.45
N HIS A 172 -24.38 -3.59 -30.72
CA HIS A 172 -23.97 -4.74 -29.90
C HIS A 172 -23.52 -5.92 -30.80
N LEU A 173 -22.34 -5.79 -31.39
CA LEU A 173 -21.54 -6.95 -31.74
C LEU A 173 -21.02 -7.54 -30.42
N PRO A 174 -21.15 -8.85 -30.16
CA PRO A 174 -20.45 -9.49 -29.05
C PRO A 174 -18.94 -9.43 -29.34
N GLY A 175 -18.33 -8.29 -29.00
CA GLY A 175 -16.89 -8.13 -28.98
C GLY A 175 -16.31 -8.86 -27.76
N PRO A 176 -15.04 -9.29 -27.82
CA PRO A 176 -14.37 -9.79 -26.63
C PRO A 176 -14.43 -8.74 -25.52
N GLU A 177 -14.65 -9.18 -24.29
CA GLU A 177 -14.52 -8.36 -23.08
C GLU A 177 -13.17 -7.62 -23.17
N VAL A 178 -13.21 -6.29 -23.26
CA VAL A 178 -11.98 -5.51 -23.41
C VAL A 178 -11.19 -5.65 -22.11
N ALA A 179 -10.04 -6.31 -22.19
CA ALA A 179 -9.18 -6.45 -21.03
C ALA A 179 -8.80 -5.06 -20.50
N PRO A 180 -8.81 -4.84 -19.17
CA PRO A 180 -8.43 -3.57 -18.57
C PRO A 180 -6.98 -3.27 -18.94
N SER A 181 -6.77 -2.19 -19.71
CA SER A 181 -5.42 -1.74 -20.04
C SER A 181 -4.92 -0.77 -18.99
N VAL A 182 -3.69 -0.96 -18.52
CA VAL A 182 -3.01 -0.07 -17.57
C VAL A 182 -2.85 1.34 -18.17
N ALA A 183 -2.71 1.47 -19.48
CA ALA A 183 -2.63 2.78 -20.16
C ALA A 183 -3.91 3.63 -19.99
N MET A 184 -5.04 2.99 -19.72
CA MET A 184 -6.33 3.64 -19.49
C MET A 184 -6.68 3.76 -18.00
N MET A 185 -5.78 3.31 -17.11
CA MET A 185 -6.01 3.30 -15.67
C MET A 185 -5.79 4.71 -15.10
N ASP A 186 -6.79 5.25 -14.40
CA ASP A 186 -6.71 6.51 -13.67
C ASP A 186 -6.98 6.25 -12.19
N ILE A 187 -5.94 6.37 -11.37
CA ILE A 187 -6.02 6.04 -9.94
C ILE A 187 -6.61 7.25 -9.18
N PRO A 188 -7.73 7.08 -8.45
CA PRO A 188 -8.25 8.14 -7.59
C PRO A 188 -7.23 8.54 -6.52
N VAL A 189 -7.20 9.83 -6.18
CA VAL A 189 -6.27 10.35 -5.14
C VAL A 189 -6.62 9.73 -3.78
N GLU A 190 -7.91 9.51 -3.56
CA GLU A 190 -8.47 8.84 -2.38
C GLU A 190 -7.91 7.42 -2.25
N SER A 191 -7.78 6.68 -3.34
CA SER A 191 -7.20 5.34 -3.32
C SER A 191 -5.70 5.37 -2.99
N LEU A 192 -4.95 6.36 -3.49
CA LEU A 192 -3.55 6.56 -3.07
C LEU A 192 -3.46 6.86 -1.56
N GLN A 193 -4.38 7.66 -1.04
CA GLN A 193 -4.47 7.95 0.39
C GLN A 193 -4.78 6.68 1.20
N GLU A 194 -5.73 5.86 0.76
CA GLU A 194 -6.07 4.59 1.41
C GLU A 194 -4.87 3.65 1.49
N PHE A 195 -4.07 3.54 0.42
CA PHE A 195 -2.85 2.73 0.43
C PHE A 195 -1.81 3.27 1.43
N VAL A 196 -1.62 4.59 1.47
CA VAL A 196 -0.71 5.25 2.41
C VAL A 196 -1.16 5.02 3.86
N GLU A 197 -2.46 5.17 4.13
CA GLU A 197 -3.01 4.95 5.45
C GLU A 197 -2.93 3.49 5.89
N ALA A 198 -3.13 2.53 4.97
CA ALA A 198 -2.94 1.10 5.24
C ALA A 198 -1.49 0.76 5.64
N ILE A 199 -0.50 1.37 4.98
CA ILE A 199 0.92 1.24 5.36
C ILE A 199 1.15 1.83 6.75
N ALA A 200 0.65 3.04 7.01
CA ALA A 200 0.80 3.70 8.30
C ALA A 200 0.10 2.93 9.43
N GLU A 201 -1.08 2.37 9.18
CA GLU A 201 -1.81 1.52 10.12
C GLU A 201 -1.03 0.24 10.44
N PHE A 202 -0.49 -0.45 9.42
CA PHE A 202 0.35 -1.63 9.65
C PHE A 202 1.52 -1.33 10.61
N TRP A 203 2.24 -0.23 10.38
CA TRP A 203 3.37 0.12 11.25
C TRP A 203 2.95 0.53 12.66
N ARG A 204 1.80 1.22 12.83
CA ARG A 204 1.24 1.54 14.15
C ARG A 204 0.78 0.29 14.91
N ASP A 205 0.29 -0.71 14.21
CA ASP A 205 -0.09 -2.00 14.79
C ASP A 205 1.13 -2.85 15.15
N ALA A 206 2.17 -2.82 14.31
CA ALA A 206 3.46 -3.40 14.64
C ALA A 206 4.07 -2.74 15.89
N GLU A 207 4.03 -1.41 16.00
CA GLU A 207 4.51 -0.67 17.17
C GLU A 207 3.70 -1.03 18.43
N TYR A 208 2.39 -1.23 18.29
CA TYR A 208 1.54 -1.68 19.40
C TYR A 208 1.96 -3.07 19.90
N ILE A 209 2.15 -4.04 19.00
CA ILE A 209 2.63 -5.38 19.39
C ILE A 209 4.02 -5.29 20.04
N TYR A 210 4.93 -4.50 19.47
CA TYR A 210 6.25 -4.24 20.06
C TYR A 210 6.15 -3.70 21.49
N ASN A 211 5.28 -2.70 21.70
CA ASN A 211 5.06 -2.08 23.00
C ASN A 211 4.43 -3.07 24.00
N GLU A 212 3.47 -3.90 23.58
CA GLU A 212 2.93 -5.00 24.39
C GLU A 212 4.00 -6.02 24.76
N SER A 213 4.95 -6.25 23.85
CA SER A 213 6.05 -7.19 23.99
C SER A 213 7.16 -6.78 24.97
N ILE A 214 7.21 -5.52 25.44
CA ILE A 214 8.20 -5.08 26.43
C ILE A 214 7.92 -5.70 27.81
N GLU A 215 8.90 -6.37 28.42
CA GLU A 215 8.74 -7.00 29.74
C GLU A 215 8.56 -5.99 30.87
N ARG A 216 9.46 -5.01 30.97
CA ARG A 216 9.46 -3.97 32.01
C ARG A 216 9.07 -2.64 31.40
N LYS A 217 7.81 -2.25 31.59
CA LYS A 217 7.22 -1.05 31.00
C LYS A 217 7.27 0.12 31.98
N HIS A 218 7.62 1.30 31.47
CA HIS A 218 7.45 2.54 32.24
C HIS A 218 5.96 2.80 32.52
N PRO A 219 5.56 3.40 33.66
CA PRO A 219 4.15 3.65 33.98
C PRO A 219 3.38 4.40 32.89
N SER A 220 4.02 5.33 32.18
CA SER A 220 3.40 6.04 31.05
C SER A 220 3.03 5.11 29.88
N LEU A 221 3.86 4.09 29.60
CA LEU A 221 3.58 3.10 28.56
C LEU A 221 2.45 2.16 29.00
N VAL A 222 2.41 1.76 30.27
CA VAL A 222 1.30 0.98 30.83
C VAL A 222 -0.03 1.73 30.66
N ALA A 223 -0.06 3.02 30.99
CA ALA A 223 -1.23 3.86 30.81
C ALA A 223 -1.61 4.06 29.33
N LYS A 224 -0.62 4.21 28.43
CA LYS A 224 -0.86 4.26 26.97
C LYS A 224 -1.52 2.97 26.47
N LEU A 225 -0.94 1.82 26.78
CA LEU A 225 -1.44 0.51 26.34
C LEU A 225 -2.83 0.20 26.90
N ALA A 226 -3.12 0.60 28.14
CA ALA A 226 -4.47 0.46 28.71
C ALA A 226 -5.52 1.19 27.86
N ARG A 227 -5.26 2.45 27.49
CA ARG A 227 -6.14 3.22 26.60
C ARG A 227 -6.24 2.61 25.20
N GLU A 228 -5.12 2.16 24.63
CA GLU A 228 -5.12 1.56 23.30
C GLU A 228 -5.93 0.26 23.25
N ARG A 229 -5.90 -0.57 24.30
CA ARG A 229 -6.73 -1.79 24.38
C ARG A 229 -8.23 -1.50 24.42
N GLU A 230 -8.64 -0.36 24.98
CA GLU A 230 -10.05 0.06 25.05
C GLU A 230 -10.52 0.70 23.74
N GLN A 231 -9.63 1.42 23.05
CA GLN A 231 -9.98 2.24 21.88
C GLN A 231 -9.77 1.54 20.54
N ARG A 232 -8.86 0.56 20.47
CA ARG A 232 -8.58 -0.13 19.21
C ARG A 232 -9.77 -0.98 18.78
N HIS A 233 -10.10 -0.89 17.49
CA HIS A 233 -11.12 -1.71 16.86
C HIS A 233 -10.63 -3.15 16.58
N TRP A 234 -9.31 -3.36 16.60
CA TRP A 234 -8.65 -4.63 16.37
C TRP A 234 -7.61 -4.93 17.44
N LEU A 235 -7.51 -6.19 17.84
CA LEU A 235 -6.47 -6.69 18.74
C LEU A 235 -5.74 -7.85 18.05
N PRO A 236 -4.41 -7.91 18.13
CA PRO A 236 -3.63 -8.96 17.51
C PRO A 236 -3.96 -10.31 18.16
N GLN A 237 -4.24 -11.30 17.33
CA GLN A 237 -4.50 -12.67 17.74
C GLN A 237 -3.49 -13.58 17.04
N ALA A 238 -2.91 -14.54 17.80
CA ALA A 238 -2.12 -15.59 17.18
C ALA A 238 -3.04 -16.43 16.29
N THR A 239 -2.58 -16.80 15.10
CA THR A 239 -3.25 -17.84 14.33
C THR A 239 -3.11 -19.14 15.13
N THR A 240 -4.21 -19.67 15.69
CA THR A 240 -4.25 -21.07 16.14
C THR A 240 -4.14 -21.93 14.89
N THR A 241 -2.93 -22.29 14.51
CA THR A 241 -2.66 -23.28 13.47
C THR A 241 -3.32 -24.60 13.89
N LYS A 242 -4.32 -25.03 13.12
CA LYS A 242 -4.70 -26.45 13.02
C LYS A 242 -3.77 -27.13 12.01
#